data_AF-A0A7J3AD34-F1
#
_entry.id   AF-A0A7J3AD34-F1
#
_cell.length_a   1.000
_cell.length_b   1.000
_cell.length_c   1.000
_cell.angle_alpha   90.00
_cell.angle_beta   90.00
_cell.angle_gamma   90.00
#
_symmetry.space_group_name_H-M   'P 1'
#
loop_
_entity.id
_entity.type
_entity.pdbx_description
1 polymer ?
#
loop_
_entity_poly.entity_id
_entity_poly.type
_entity_poly.pdbx_seq_one_letter_code
_entity_poly.pdbx_strand_id
1 'polypeptide(L)'
;MNNKERFEQDLTALLSRLTADVEKQVADKLTSLKDWLVKLQMENVVKINHSVMELVCAKHLIQKGYVVQLEYRLSDILTCDLYSVK
;
A
#
# COMPACT_ATOMS: atom_id res chain seq x y z
N MET A 1 -6.94 22.18 2.71
CA MET A 1 -6.42 20.91 2.18
C MET A 1 -7.58 20.10 1.64
N ASN A 2 -7.43 19.58 0.43
CA ASN A 2 -8.39 18.63 -0.14
C ASN A 2 -8.16 17.23 0.48
N ASN A 3 -9.19 16.40 0.55
CA ASN A 3 -9.13 15.03 1.07
C ASN A 3 -8.03 14.18 0.39
N LYS A 4 -7.72 14.47 -0.88
CA LYS A 4 -6.64 13.81 -1.64
C LYS A 4 -5.24 14.13 -1.09
N GLU A 5 -4.96 15.40 -0.82
CA GLU A 5 -3.68 15.85 -0.26
C GLU A 5 -3.47 15.26 1.14
N ARG A 6 -4.55 15.22 1.94
CA ARG A 6 -4.51 14.62 3.28
C ARG A 6 -4.19 13.12 3.22
N PHE A 7 -4.81 12.39 2.28
CA PHE A 7 -4.55 10.96 2.09
C PHE A 7 -3.07 10.69 1.80
N GLU A 8 -2.48 11.43 0.85
CA GLU A 8 -1.07 11.24 0.50
C GLU A 8 -0.13 11.61 1.66
N GLN A 9 -0.42 12.69 2.39
CA GLN A 9 0.35 13.07 3.58
C GLN A 9 0.27 12.01 4.68
N ASP A 10 -0.92 11.49 4.96
CA ASP A 10 -1.13 10.43 5.96
C ASP A 10 -0.34 9.16 5.59
N LEU A 11 -0.40 8.74 4.31
CA LEU A 11 0.39 7.59 3.83
C LEU A 11 1.90 7.85 3.86
N THR A 12 2.34 9.08 3.56
CA THR A 12 3.76 9.46 3.61
C THR A 12 4.28 9.41 5.05
N ALA A 13 3.50 9.94 6.00
CA ALA A 13 3.82 9.87 7.42
C ALA A 13 3.89 8.42 7.91
N LEU A 14 2.95 7.56 7.51
CA LEU A 14 3.00 6.13 7.80
C LEU A 14 4.24 5.46 7.19
N LEU A 15 4.50 5.70 5.91
CA LEU A 15 5.59 5.06 5.16
C LEU A 15 6.95 5.37 5.78
N SER A 16 7.17 6.61 6.23
CA SER A 16 8.41 6.98 6.94
C SER A 16 8.65 6.15 8.20
N ARG A 17 7.58 5.75 8.90
CA ARG A 17 7.66 4.88 10.09
C ARG A 17 7.81 3.42 9.72
N LEU A 18 7.14 2.96 8.66
CA LEU A 18 7.23 1.57 8.20
C LEU A 18 8.60 1.21 7.62
N THR A 19 9.31 2.21 7.08
CA THR A 19 10.59 2.02 6.38
C THR A 19 11.82 2.32 7.24
N ALA A 20 11.66 2.81 8.47
CA ALA A 20 12.76 3.21 9.35
C ALA A 20 13.71 2.06 9.76
N ASP A 21 13.20 0.82 9.79
CA ASP A 21 13.85 -0.38 10.31
C ASP A 21 14.00 -1.49 9.26
N VAL A 22 13.82 -1.18 7.97
CA VAL A 22 13.85 -2.19 6.89
C VAL A 22 14.96 -1.91 5.88
N GLU A 23 15.38 -2.96 5.19
CA GLU A 23 16.33 -2.83 4.09
C GLU A 23 15.78 -1.97 2.95
N LYS A 24 16.67 -1.28 2.24
CA LYS A 24 16.31 -0.40 1.12
C LYS A 24 15.38 -1.07 0.11
N GLN A 25 15.61 -2.34 -0.21
CA GLN A 25 14.76 -3.09 -1.13
C GLN A 25 13.31 -3.23 -0.64
N VAL A 26 13.10 -3.43 0.66
CA VAL A 26 11.76 -3.50 1.27
C VAL A 26 11.12 -2.11 1.26
N ALA A 27 11.89 -1.06 1.56
CA ALA A 27 11.42 0.33 1.52
C ALA A 27 10.99 0.77 0.11
N ASP A 28 11.76 0.43 -0.92
CA ASP A 28 11.46 0.74 -2.32
C ASP A 28 10.16 0.05 -2.77
N LYS A 29 9.94 -1.21 -2.36
CA LYS A 29 8.70 -1.95 -2.61
C LYS A 29 7.50 -1.30 -1.91
N LEU A 30 7.63 -0.94 -0.63
CA LEU A 30 6.56 -0.26 0.12
C LEU A 30 6.22 1.11 -0.48
N THR A 31 7.22 1.85 -0.96
CA THR A 31 7.03 3.13 -1.65
C THR A 31 6.21 2.95 -2.92
N SER A 32 6.53 1.93 -3.71
CA SER A 32 5.79 1.60 -4.93
C SER A 32 4.32 1.26 -4.63
N LEU A 33 4.04 0.53 -3.54
CA LEU A 33 2.67 0.23 -3.11
C LEU A 33 1.93 1.50 -2.63
N LYS A 34 2.62 2.42 -1.94
CA LYS A 34 2.04 3.71 -1.55
C LYS A 34 1.66 4.55 -2.76
N ASP A 35 2.51 4.61 -3.78
CA ASP A 35 2.23 5.34 -5.03
C ASP A 35 1.03 4.74 -5.77
N TRP A 36 0.91 3.42 -5.77
CA TRP A 36 -0.27 2.73 -6.31
C TRP A 36 -1.56 3.11 -5.58
N LEU A 37 -1.56 3.14 -4.24
CA LEU A 37 -2.71 3.56 -3.44
C LEU A 37 -3.10 5.02 -3.68
N VAL A 38 -2.12 5.91 -3.85
CA VAL A 38 -2.38 7.32 -4.22
C VAL A 38 -3.10 7.41 -5.56
N LYS A 39 -2.66 6.63 -6.56
CA LYS A 39 -3.34 6.55 -7.86
C LYS A 39 -4.78 6.07 -7.72
N LEU A 40 -5.01 4.97 -7.01
CA LEU A 40 -6.35 4.42 -6.79
C LEU A 40 -7.26 5.39 -6.03
N GLN A 41 -6.70 6.17 -5.10
CA GLN A 41 -7.46 7.20 -4.40
C GLN A 41 -7.85 8.36 -5.32
N MET A 42 -7.02 8.71 -6.30
CA MET A 42 -7.39 9.71 -7.31
C MET A 42 -8.60 9.27 -8.13
N GLU A 43 -8.75 7.96 -8.34
CA GLU A 43 -9.86 7.28 -9.02
C GLU A 43 -11.06 6.99 -8.07
N ASN A 44 -10.97 7.37 -6.80
CA ASN A 44 -11.95 7.11 -5.73
C ASN A 44 -12.23 5.62 -5.46
N VAL A 45 -11.24 4.75 -5.70
CA VAL A 45 -11.37 3.29 -5.51
C VAL A 45 -11.16 2.88 -4.06
N VAL A 46 -10.28 3.56 -3.33
CA VAL A 46 -9.86 3.17 -1.98
C VAL A 46 -10.20 4.21 -0.92
N LYS A 47 -9.92 3.91 0.36
CA LYS A 47 -10.04 4.84 1.50
C LYS A 47 -8.85 4.66 2.43
N ILE A 48 -8.46 5.73 3.11
CA ILE A 48 -7.23 5.76 3.95
C ILE A 48 -7.16 4.61 4.96
N ASN A 49 -8.28 4.27 5.61
CA ASN A 49 -8.30 3.25 6.65
C ASN A 49 -7.89 1.86 6.12
N HIS A 50 -8.32 1.48 4.92
CA HIS A 50 -7.93 0.21 4.30
C HIS A 50 -6.48 0.28 3.81
N SER A 51 -6.11 1.38 3.15
CA SER A 51 -4.77 1.63 2.62
C SER A 51 -3.65 1.58 3.67
N VAL A 52 -3.94 2.00 4.91
CA VAL A 52 -3.00 1.88 6.04
C VAL A 52 -2.77 0.42 6.42
N MET A 53 -3.84 -0.38 6.58
CA MET A 53 -3.73 -1.79 6.96
C MET A 53 -3.01 -2.61 5.89
N GLU A 54 -3.31 -2.34 4.62
CA GLU A 54 -2.67 -2.98 3.47
C GLU A 54 -1.15 -2.81 3.48
N LEU A 55 -0.64 -1.59 3.71
CA LEU A 55 0.80 -1.32 3.77
C LEU A 55 1.47 -2.00 4.97
N VAL A 56 0.81 -2.04 6.12
CA VAL A 56 1.32 -2.73 7.32
C VAL A 56 1.47 -4.23 7.04
N CYS A 57 0.44 -4.86 6.47
CA CYS A 57 0.49 -6.28 6.12
C CYS A 57 1.49 -6.56 4.99
N ALA A 58 1.57 -5.69 3.99
CA ALA A 58 2.52 -5.78 2.89
C ALA A 58 3.97 -5.79 3.38
N LYS A 59 4.32 -4.93 4.36
CA LYS A 59 5.66 -4.91 4.96
C LYS A 59 6.06 -6.30 5.44
N HIS A 60 5.21 -6.97 6.22
CA HIS A 60 5.49 -8.29 6.76
C HIS A 60 5.65 -9.37 5.69
N LEU A 61 4.85 -9.33 4.63
CA LEU A 61 4.94 -10.27 3.52
C LEU A 61 6.21 -10.05 2.68
N ILE A 62 6.53 -8.80 2.37
CA ILE A 62 7.73 -8.44 1.61
C ILE A 62 8.99 -8.87 2.37
N GLN A 63 9.06 -8.66 3.68
CA GLN A 63 10.17 -9.12 4.53
C GLN A 63 10.32 -10.66 4.54
N LYS A 64 9.24 -11.40 4.29
CA LYS A 64 9.25 -12.86 4.15
C LYS A 64 9.55 -13.34 2.72
N GLY A 65 9.89 -12.43 1.82
CA GLY A 65 10.26 -12.73 0.43
C GLY A 65 9.08 -12.81 -0.54
N TYR A 66 7.86 -12.42 -0.13
CA TYR A 66 6.72 -12.43 -1.04
C TYR A 66 6.75 -11.22 -1.98
N VAL A 67 6.23 -11.42 -3.19
CA VAL A 67 5.81 -10.35 -4.10
C VAL A 67 4.37 -9.99 -3.73
N VAL A 68 4.09 -8.70 -3.53
CA VAL A 68 2.81 -8.21 -3.04
C VAL A 68 2.17 -7.27 -4.05
N GLN A 69 0.85 -7.38 -4.23
CA GLN A 69 0.01 -6.46 -4.97
C GLN A 69 -1.19 -6.04 -4.11
N LEU A 70 -1.57 -4.76 -4.18
CA LEU A 70 -2.74 -4.24 -3.48
C LEU A 70 -3.91 -4.07 -4.43
N GLU A 71 -5.12 -4.26 -3.91
CA GLU A 71 -6.38 -4.09 -4.67
C GLU A 71 -6.36 -4.94 -5.96
N TYR A 72 -5.93 -6.19 -5.83
CA TYR A 72 -5.78 -7.13 -6.93
C TYR A 72 -7.15 -7.66 -7.36
N ARG A 73 -7.52 -7.40 -8.62
CA ARG A 73 -8.80 -7.84 -9.17
C ARG A 73 -8.77 -9.34 -9.49
N LEU A 74 -9.56 -10.13 -8.75
CA LEU A 74 -9.72 -11.57 -8.99
C LEU A 74 -10.82 -11.88 -10.01
N SER A 75 -11.85 -11.04 -10.07
CA SER A 75 -12.93 -11.11 -11.07
C SER A 75 -13.62 -9.75 -11.20
N ASP A 76 -14.67 -9.68 -12.02
CA ASP A 76 -15.44 -8.45 -12.18
C ASP A 76 -16.08 -7.94 -10.89
N ILE A 77 -16.40 -8.86 -9.97
CA ILE A 77 -17.14 -8.58 -8.72
C ILE A 77 -16.30 -8.76 -7.44
N LEU A 78 -15.03 -9.20 -7.57
CA LEU A 78 -14.19 -9.54 -6.42
C LEU A 78 -12.80 -8.92 -6.57
N THR A 79 -12.47 -8.05 -5.62
CA THR A 79 -11.13 -7.49 -5.45
C THR A 79 -10.54 -8.02 -4.16
N CYS A 80 -9.26 -8.37 -4.21
CA CYS A 80 -8.47 -8.81 -3.07
C CYS A 80 -7.59 -7.65 -2.62
N ASP A 81 -7.84 -7.12 -1.43
CA ASP A 81 -7.08 -6.01 -0.82
C ASP A 81 -5.56 -6.29 -0.85
N LEU A 82 -5.16 -7.52 -0.51
CA LEU A 82 -3.76 -7.92 -0.41
C LEU A 82 -3.51 -9.28 -1.05
N TYR A 83 -2.97 -9.26 -2.26
CA TYR A 83 -2.56 -10.45 -2.99
C TYR A 83 -1.05 -10.65 -2.87
N SER A 84 -0.60 -11.89 -2.62
CA SER A 84 0.82 -12.19 -2.52
C SER A 84 1.19 -13.55 -3.08
N VAL A 85 2.38 -13.62 -3.68
CA VAL A 85 2.96 -14.84 -4.28
C VAL A 85 4.39 -14.98 -3.78
N LYS A 86 4.83 -16.22 -3.56
CA LYS A 86 6.19 -16.54 -3.12
C LYS A 86 6.95 -17.27 -4.22
#